data_AF-A0A093XM30-F1
#
_entry.id   AF-A0A093XM30-F1
#
_cell.length_a   1.000
_cell.length_b   1.000
_cell.length_c   1.000
_cell.angle_alpha   90.00
_cell.angle_beta   90.00
_cell.angle_gamma   90.00
#
_symmetry.space_group_name_H-M   'P 1'
#
loop_
_entity.id
_entity.type
_entity.pdbx_description
1 polymer ?
#
loop_
_entity_poly.entity_id
_entity_poly.type
_entity_poly.pdbx_seq_one_letter_code
_entity_poly.pdbx_strand_id
1 'polypeptide(L)'
;MFANGIENVNKVELTEIAIVAERSVGVNSGGMDQSASVLSLRGSALYVSFVPTLSARPVQFPSTNPKLTFLIAQSFVASEKHVTGPVCYNLCVVECSLAAAYLHALLNETKEPPLADSGPLGISLCGFYEAYFKKCNSSLPINK
;
A
#
# COMPACT_ATOMS: atom_id res chain seq x y z
N MET A 1 -3.01 17.41 15.45
CA MET A 1 -2.35 16.53 16.44
C MET A 1 -1.21 17.31 17.08
N PHE A 2 -0.77 17.00 18.29
CA PHE A 2 0.47 17.56 18.87
C PHE A 2 1.58 16.50 18.81
N ALA A 3 2.76 16.86 18.33
CA ALA A 3 3.92 15.97 18.33
C ALA A 3 5.23 16.77 18.39
N ASN A 4 6.14 16.36 19.27
CA ASN A 4 7.48 16.96 19.42
C ASN A 4 7.49 18.51 19.50
N GLY A 5 6.56 19.09 20.26
CA GLY A 5 6.46 20.55 20.40
C GLY A 5 5.77 21.27 19.24
N ILE A 6 5.34 20.56 18.19
CA ILE A 6 4.61 21.10 17.04
C ILE A 6 3.11 20.93 17.27
N GLU A 7 2.38 22.05 17.21
CA GLU A 7 0.92 22.08 17.24
C GLU A 7 0.33 21.88 15.84
N ASN A 8 -0.91 21.38 15.76
CA ASN A 8 -1.66 21.22 14.50
C ASN A 8 -1.00 20.33 13.43
N VAL A 9 -0.24 19.31 13.83
CA VAL A 9 0.32 18.32 12.90
C VAL A 9 -0.80 17.62 12.13
N ASN A 10 -0.69 17.64 10.80
CA ASN A 10 -1.55 16.90 9.88
C ASN A 10 -1.25 15.41 9.98
N LYS A 11 -2.28 14.61 10.27
CA LYS A 11 -2.14 13.16 10.42
C LYS A 11 -1.70 12.45 9.14
N VAL A 12 -2.17 12.91 7.97
CA VAL A 12 -1.85 12.29 6.68
C VAL A 12 -0.38 12.51 6.35
N GLU A 13 0.09 13.76 6.41
CA GLU A 13 1.50 14.10 6.16
C GLU A 13 2.43 13.37 7.12
N LEU A 14 2.08 13.30 8.42
CA LEU A 14 2.85 12.54 9.39
C LEU A 14 2.93 11.05 9.02
N THR A 15 1.84 10.49 8.52
CA THR A 15 1.79 9.10 8.08
C THR A 15 2.70 8.89 6.87
N GLU A 16 2.64 9.75 5.86
CA GLU A 16 3.48 9.65 4.65
C GLU A 16 4.98 9.73 4.99
N ILE A 17 5.37 10.62 5.90
CA ILE A 17 6.75 10.71 6.40
C ILE A 17 7.16 9.39 7.07
N ALA A 18 6.30 8.81 7.92
CA ALA A 18 6.58 7.55 8.59
C ALA A 18 6.72 6.36 7.63
N ILE A 19 5.95 6.35 6.53
CA ILE A 19 6.02 5.31 5.49
C ILE A 19 7.40 5.32 4.81
N VAL A 20 7.88 6.51 4.43
CA VAL A 20 9.20 6.63 3.78
C VAL A 20 10.34 6.36 4.77
N ALA A 21 10.18 6.75 6.03
CA ALA A 21 11.19 6.53 7.07
C ALA A 21 11.49 5.03 7.29
N GLU A 22 10.48 4.15 7.26
CA GLU A 22 10.68 2.71 7.48
C GLU A 22 11.53 2.06 6.37
N ARG A 23 11.51 2.62 5.15
CA ARG A 23 12.36 2.15 4.05
C ARG A 23 13.85 2.39 4.32
N SER A 24 14.17 3.39 5.15
CA SER A 24 15.56 3.76 5.47
C SER A 24 16.27 2.74 6.36
N VAL A 25 15.55 1.76 6.93
CA VAL A 25 16.13 0.70 7.77
C VAL A 25 16.25 -0.65 7.06
N GLY A 26 16.26 -0.67 5.72
CA GLY A 26 16.55 -1.87 4.91
C GLY A 26 15.35 -2.79 4.65
N VAL A 27 14.14 -2.34 4.95
CA VAL A 27 12.90 -3.09 4.70
C VAL A 27 12.06 -2.30 3.70
N ASN A 28 11.75 -2.91 2.55
CA ASN A 28 10.98 -2.28 1.47
C ASN A 28 9.47 -2.24 1.79
N SER A 29 9.10 -1.65 2.93
CA SER A 29 7.71 -1.68 3.40
C SER A 29 6.77 -0.78 2.60
N GLY A 30 5.50 -1.20 2.59
CA GLY A 30 4.37 -0.37 2.17
C GLY A 30 3.95 0.60 3.28
N GLY A 31 2.72 1.12 3.21
CA GLY A 31 2.25 2.15 4.16
C GLY A 31 1.08 1.78 5.07
N MET A 32 0.70 0.50 5.09
CA MET A 32 -0.49 0.03 5.82
C MET A 32 -0.36 0.22 7.33
N ASP A 33 0.77 -0.16 7.92
CA ASP A 33 0.94 -0.20 9.38
C ASP A 33 0.94 1.22 9.97
N GLN A 34 1.62 2.16 9.31
CA GLN A 34 1.63 3.58 9.66
C GLN A 34 0.22 4.17 9.56
N SER A 35 -0.48 3.87 8.46
CA SER A 35 -1.84 4.35 8.24
C SER A 35 -2.80 3.83 9.30
N ALA A 36 -2.72 2.54 9.63
CA ALA A 36 -3.53 1.94 10.69
C ALA A 36 -3.20 2.55 12.06
N SER A 37 -1.93 2.85 12.35
CA SER A 37 -1.52 3.44 13.62
C SER A 37 -2.06 4.87 13.82
N VAL A 38 -1.98 5.72 12.78
CA VAL A 38 -2.26 7.16 12.90
C VAL A 38 -3.72 7.52 12.60
N LEU A 39 -4.34 6.82 11.64
CA LEU A 39 -5.63 7.19 11.04
C LEU A 39 -6.81 6.37 11.57
N SER A 40 -6.59 5.33 12.38
CA SER A 40 -7.67 4.51 12.93
C SER A 40 -8.52 5.25 13.96
N LEU A 41 -9.80 4.89 14.00
CA LEU A 41 -10.76 5.35 15.00
C LEU A 41 -11.29 4.16 15.81
N ARG A 42 -11.52 4.40 17.11
CA ARG A 42 -12.06 3.40 18.02
C ARG A 42 -13.40 2.87 17.52
N GLY A 43 -13.55 1.54 17.50
CA GLY A 43 -14.80 0.87 17.12
C GLY A 43 -15.00 0.66 15.62
N SER A 44 -14.02 0.99 14.78
CA SER A 44 -14.07 0.80 13.34
C SER A 44 -12.84 0.09 12.80
N ALA A 45 -13.01 -0.66 11.71
CA ALA A 45 -11.90 -0.98 10.82
C ALA A 45 -11.52 0.27 10.00
N LEU A 46 -10.40 0.19 9.27
CA LEU A 46 -9.92 1.28 8.42
C LEU A 46 -9.83 0.79 6.98
N TYR A 47 -10.53 1.48 6.07
CA TYR A 47 -10.29 1.33 4.64
C TYR A 47 -9.25 2.36 4.22
N VAL A 48 -8.06 1.90 3.84
CA VAL A 48 -6.94 2.73 3.40
C VAL A 48 -6.77 2.56 1.90
N SER A 49 -6.67 3.68 1.18
CA SER A 49 -6.26 3.74 -0.22
C SER A 49 -4.97 4.54 -0.36
N PHE A 50 -4.05 4.07 -1.18
CA PHE A 50 -2.76 4.73 -1.44
C PHE A 50 -2.71 5.45 -2.80
N VAL A 51 -3.66 5.12 -3.68
CA VAL A 51 -3.73 5.67 -5.04
C VAL A 51 -5.05 6.42 -5.20
N PRO A 52 -5.06 7.61 -5.81
CA PRO A 52 -3.89 8.40 -6.26
C PRO A 52 -3.13 9.09 -5.11
N THR A 53 -3.74 9.19 -3.93
CA THR A 53 -3.15 9.77 -2.72
C THR A 53 -3.56 8.96 -1.50
N LEU A 54 -2.82 9.10 -0.40
CA LEU A 54 -3.16 8.46 0.86
C LEU A 54 -4.50 8.99 1.38
N SER A 55 -5.48 8.10 1.47
CA SER A 55 -6.78 8.39 2.07
C SER A 55 -7.20 7.24 2.97
N ALA A 56 -7.91 7.57 4.04
CA ALA A 56 -8.42 6.57 4.96
C ALA A 56 -9.83 6.93 5.40
N ARG A 57 -10.72 5.95 5.44
CA ARG A 57 -12.07 6.11 5.97
C ARG A 57 -12.40 4.99 6.95
N PRO A 58 -13.08 5.30 8.07
CA PRO A 58 -13.53 4.27 8.99
C PRO A 58 -14.57 3.37 8.32
N VAL A 59 -14.52 2.08 8.64
CA VAL A 59 -15.49 1.06 8.23
C VAL A 59 -16.13 0.52 9.49
N GLN A 60 -17.43 0.77 9.64
CA GLN A 60 -18.20 0.30 10.78
C GLN A 60 -18.58 -1.18 10.59
N PHE A 61 -18.50 -1.95 11.66
CA PHE A 61 -18.95 -3.34 11.66
C PHE A 61 -20.48 -3.42 11.77
N PRO A 62 -21.12 -4.39 11.12
CA PRO A 62 -22.54 -4.64 11.32
C PRO A 62 -22.82 -5.05 12.76
N SER A 63 -23.94 -4.58 13.31
CA SER A 63 -24.41 -5.02 14.63
C SER A 63 -24.84 -6.48 14.57
N THR A 64 -24.27 -7.31 15.44
CA THR A 64 -24.45 -8.76 15.47
C THR A 64 -24.76 -9.21 16.90
N ASN A 65 -25.50 -10.31 17.03
CA ASN A 65 -25.74 -10.98 18.30
C ASN A 65 -25.42 -12.48 18.17
N PRO A 66 -24.30 -12.97 18.74
CA PRO A 66 -23.36 -12.26 19.62
C PRO A 66 -22.54 -11.18 18.89
N LYS A 67 -21.90 -10.28 19.66
CA LYS A 67 -21.04 -9.22 19.10
C LYS A 67 -19.88 -9.83 18.32
N LEU A 68 -19.66 -9.32 17.11
CA LEU A 68 -18.49 -9.60 16.30
C LEU A 68 -17.22 -9.33 17.12
N THR A 69 -16.34 -10.32 17.21
CA THR A 69 -15.08 -10.25 17.96
C THR A 69 -13.96 -10.85 17.13
N PHE A 70 -12.84 -10.14 17.00
CA PHE A 70 -11.61 -10.65 16.39
C PHE A 70 -10.69 -11.15 17.51
N LEU A 71 -10.36 -12.44 17.49
CA LEU A 71 -9.38 -13.02 18.40
C LEU A 71 -8.01 -13.03 17.72
N ILE A 72 -7.00 -12.46 18.37
CA ILE A 72 -5.62 -12.49 17.91
C ILE A 72 -4.87 -13.52 18.78
N ALA A 73 -4.39 -14.59 18.15
CA ALA A 73 -3.56 -15.61 18.80
C ALA A 73 -2.13 -15.53 18.24
N GLN A 74 -1.15 -15.32 19.12
CA GLN A 74 0.25 -15.20 18.74
C GLN A 74 0.83 -16.59 18.40
N SER A 75 1.56 -16.70 17.28
CA SER A 75 2.14 -17.96 16.81
C SER A 75 3.38 -18.40 17.61
N PHE A 76 4.00 -17.46 18.34
CA PHE A 76 5.29 -17.61 19.03
C PHE A 76 6.49 -17.95 18.12
N VAL A 77 6.32 -17.83 16.79
CA VAL A 77 7.44 -17.93 15.83
C VAL A 77 8.02 -16.54 15.60
N ALA A 78 9.31 -16.36 15.91
CA ALA A 78 10.02 -15.10 15.66
C ALA A 78 10.15 -14.85 14.14
N SER A 79 9.74 -13.66 13.70
CA SER A 79 9.85 -13.24 12.30
C SER A 79 10.82 -12.05 12.21
N GLU A 80 12.07 -12.35 11.88
CA GLU A 80 13.16 -11.37 11.79
C GLU A 80 13.16 -10.67 10.42
N LYS A 81 12.15 -9.83 10.18
CA LYS A 81 11.87 -9.17 8.87
C LYS A 81 13.08 -8.47 8.25
N HIS A 82 13.97 -7.90 9.07
CA HIS A 82 15.21 -7.28 8.60
C HIS A 82 16.23 -8.32 8.13
N VAL A 83 16.47 -9.37 8.94
CA VAL A 83 17.49 -10.40 8.66
C VAL A 83 17.07 -11.28 7.47
N THR A 84 15.81 -11.71 7.43
CA THR A 84 15.28 -12.57 6.36
C THR A 84 14.73 -11.76 5.18
N GLY A 85 14.80 -10.42 5.24
CA GLY A 85 14.32 -9.52 4.19
C GLY A 85 14.73 -9.94 2.77
N PRO A 86 16.02 -10.24 2.49
CA PRO A 86 16.48 -10.61 1.15
C PRO A 86 15.87 -11.89 0.56
N VAL A 87 15.35 -12.80 1.39
CA VAL A 87 14.79 -14.10 0.95
C VAL A 87 13.30 -14.25 1.25
N CYS A 88 12.72 -13.30 1.99
CA CYS A 88 11.30 -13.27 2.32
C CYS A 88 10.68 -11.95 1.86
N TYR A 89 10.61 -10.96 2.76
CA TYR A 89 9.80 -9.77 2.54
C TYR A 89 10.25 -8.93 1.32
N ASN A 90 11.53 -8.57 1.25
CA ASN A 90 12.04 -7.75 0.15
C ASN A 90 12.07 -8.54 -1.17
N LEU A 91 12.27 -9.86 -1.12
CA LEU A 91 12.21 -10.72 -2.30
C LEU A 91 10.83 -10.62 -2.95
N CYS A 92 9.74 -10.76 -2.18
CA CYS A 92 8.39 -10.63 -2.72
C CYS A 92 8.13 -9.25 -3.35
N VAL A 93 8.71 -8.18 -2.79
CA VAL A 93 8.61 -6.84 -3.39
C VAL A 93 9.28 -6.81 -4.76
N VAL A 94 10.48 -7.37 -4.89
CA VAL A 94 11.20 -7.47 -6.17
C VAL A 94 10.43 -8.31 -7.17
N GLU A 95 9.92 -9.47 -6.75
CA GLU A 95 9.15 -10.38 -7.60
C GLU A 95 7.89 -9.71 -8.16
N CYS A 96 7.13 -9.00 -7.31
CA CYS A 96 5.95 -8.27 -7.76
C CYS A 96 6.28 -7.12 -8.72
N SER A 97 7.34 -6.35 -8.46
CA SER A 97 7.78 -5.28 -9.35
C SER A 97 8.27 -5.82 -10.70
N LEU A 98 8.99 -6.94 -10.70
CA LEU A 98 9.44 -7.61 -11.93
C LEU A 98 8.25 -8.17 -12.73
N ALA A 99 7.29 -8.82 -12.05
CA ALA A 99 6.07 -9.30 -12.69
C ALA A 99 5.29 -8.15 -13.34
N ALA A 100 5.15 -7.01 -12.66
CA ALA A 100 4.51 -5.82 -13.21
C ALA A 100 5.24 -5.27 -14.45
N ALA A 101 6.57 -5.16 -14.40
CA ALA A 101 7.37 -4.74 -15.54
C ALA A 101 7.24 -5.69 -16.73
N TYR A 102 7.28 -7.01 -16.47
CA TYR A 102 7.12 -8.03 -17.49
C TYR A 102 5.74 -7.98 -18.15
N LEU A 103 4.67 -7.91 -17.34
CA LEU A 103 3.29 -7.77 -17.85
C LEU A 103 3.11 -6.48 -18.66
N HIS A 104 3.71 -5.37 -18.21
CA HIS A 104 3.69 -4.11 -18.94
C HIS A 104 4.36 -4.25 -20.31
N ALA A 105 5.56 -4.83 -20.38
CA ALA A 105 6.27 -5.05 -21.63
C ALA A 105 5.51 -5.98 -22.59
N LEU A 106 4.87 -7.03 -22.05
CA LEU A 106 4.15 -8.03 -22.85
C LEU A 106 2.83 -7.49 -23.41
N LEU A 107 2.04 -6.77 -22.60
CA LEU A 107 0.64 -6.47 -22.92
C LEU A 107 0.42 -5.03 -23.42
N ASN A 108 1.28 -4.08 -23.04
CA ASN A 108 1.15 -2.70 -23.49
C ASN A 108 1.87 -2.43 -24.82
N GLU A 109 2.74 -3.34 -25.27
CA GLU A 109 3.48 -3.24 -26.55
C GLU A 109 4.27 -1.92 -26.68
N THR A 110 4.69 -1.37 -25.55
CA THR A 110 5.40 -0.08 -25.47
C THR A 110 6.83 -0.30 -24.98
N LYS A 111 7.73 0.59 -25.41
CA LYS A 111 9.09 0.70 -24.89
C LYS A 111 9.18 1.65 -23.69
N GLU A 112 8.10 2.39 -23.41
CA GLU A 112 8.03 3.28 -22.26
C GLU A 112 8.02 2.45 -20.95
N PRO A 113 8.68 2.94 -19.90
CA PRO A 113 8.61 2.31 -18.60
C PRO A 113 7.18 2.38 -18.03
N PRO A 114 6.80 1.44 -17.14
CA PRO A 114 5.54 1.51 -16.42
C PRO A 114 5.44 2.81 -15.62
N LEU A 115 4.19 3.26 -15.37
CA LEU A 115 3.93 4.44 -14.56
C LEU A 115 4.63 4.33 -13.20
N ALA A 116 5.32 5.40 -12.81
CA ALA A 116 6.04 5.45 -11.55
C ALA A 116 5.06 5.36 -10.38
N ASP A 117 5.33 4.43 -9.47
CA ASP A 117 4.58 4.17 -8.25
C ASP A 117 5.36 4.67 -7.03
N SER A 118 4.66 5.14 -6.00
CA SER A 118 5.30 5.61 -4.75
C SER A 118 5.86 4.46 -3.88
N GLY A 119 5.73 3.22 -4.33
CA GLY A 119 6.29 2.02 -3.73
C GLY A 119 7.82 1.96 -3.77
N PRO A 120 8.43 1.00 -3.05
CA PRO A 120 9.87 0.97 -2.81
C PRO A 120 10.75 0.90 -4.07
N LEU A 121 10.25 0.25 -5.14
CA LEU A 121 11.00 0.04 -6.39
C LEU A 121 10.44 0.85 -7.57
N GLY A 122 9.47 1.74 -7.33
CA GLY A 122 8.89 2.58 -8.37
C GLY A 122 7.99 1.88 -9.39
N ILE A 123 7.86 0.54 -9.33
CA ILE A 123 7.05 -0.26 -10.25
C ILE A 123 6.13 -1.18 -9.44
N SER A 124 4.83 -1.13 -9.74
CA SER A 124 3.82 -1.93 -9.06
C SER A 124 2.83 -2.58 -10.02
N LEU A 125 2.18 -3.66 -9.57
CA LEU A 125 1.08 -4.30 -10.31
C LEU A 125 -0.11 -3.35 -10.50
N CYS A 126 -0.33 -2.43 -9.55
CA CYS A 126 -1.36 -1.39 -9.67
C CYS A 126 -1.03 -0.42 -10.81
N GLY A 127 0.20 0.07 -10.89
CA GLY A 127 0.66 0.92 -12.00
C GLY A 127 0.56 0.23 -13.37
N PHE A 128 0.88 -1.08 -13.44
CA PHE A 128 0.61 -1.89 -14.63
C PHE A 128 -0.89 -1.93 -14.97
N TYR A 129 -1.74 -2.24 -13.99
CA TYR A 129 -3.19 -2.34 -14.17
C TYR A 129 -3.78 -1.05 -14.73
N GLU A 130 -3.42 0.10 -14.15
CA GLU A 130 -3.89 1.41 -14.62
C GLU A 130 -3.44 1.69 -16.05
N ALA A 131 -2.17 1.42 -16.38
CA ALA A 131 -1.65 1.61 -17.73
C ALA A 131 -2.37 0.73 -18.77
N TYR A 132 -2.58 -0.54 -18.44
CA TYR A 132 -3.27 -1.50 -19.32
C TYR A 132 -4.72 -1.10 -19.58
N PHE A 133 -5.49 -0.80 -18.54
CA PHE A 133 -6.89 -0.42 -18.71
C PHE A 133 -7.08 0.97 -19.30
N LYS A 134 -6.14 1.90 -19.07
CA LYS A 134 -6.13 3.20 -19.77
C LYS A 134 -5.96 3.00 -21.28
N LYS A 135 -5.07 2.09 -21.73
CA LYS A 135 -4.94 1.69 -23.13
C LYS A 135 -6.25 1.09 -23.63
N CYS A 136 -6.78 0.05 -22.99
CA CYS A 136 -8.03 -0.60 -23.42
C CYS A 136 -9.22 0.35 -23.54
N ASN A 137 -9.39 1.27 -22.58
CA ASN A 137 -10.48 2.24 -22.59
C ASN A 137 -10.29 3.33 -23.66
N SER A 138 -9.04 3.70 -23.99
CA SER A 138 -8.76 4.61 -25.12
C SER A 138 -8.97 3.96 -26.49
N SER A 139 -8.86 2.63 -26.57
CA SER A 139 -9.12 1.85 -27.78
C SER A 139 -10.61 1.58 -28.04
N LEU A 140 -11.48 1.84 -27.05
CA LEU A 140 -12.94 1.77 -27.22
C LEU A 140 -13.43 3.05 -27.93
N PRO A 141 -14.19 2.96 -29.02
CA PRO A 141 -14.70 4.15 -29.70
C PRO A 141 -15.59 4.96 -28.75
N ILE A 142 -15.27 6.24 -28.60
CA ILE A 142 -16.14 7.24 -28.00
C ILE A 142 -17.34 7.35 -28.95
N ASN A 143 -18.48 6.80 -28.53
CA ASN A 143 -19.81 6.75 -29.16
C ASN A 143 -20.22 5.37 -29.72
N LYS A 144 -21.15 4.74 -28.98
CA LYS A 144 -22.36 4.14 -29.55
C LYS A 144 -23.56 4.65 -28.77
#